data_AF-A0A935NWU6-F1
#
_entry.id   AF-A0A935NWU6-F1
#
_cell.length_a   1.000
_cell.length_b   1.000
_cell.length_c   1.000
_cell.angle_alpha   90.00
_cell.angle_beta   90.00
_cell.angle_gamma   90.00
#
_symmetry.space_group_name_H-M   'P 1'
#
loop_
_entity.id
_entity.type
_entity.pdbx_description
1 polymer ?
#
loop_
_entity_poly.entity_id
_entity_poly.type
_entity_poly.pdbx_seq_one_letter_code
_entity_poly.pdbx_strand_id
1 'polypeptide(L)'
;MGLLFVLLQRLHQAAIGARRQAHTARYLGWATLSGLSMGLALGCLLLAATSLWVAGLWMVAVILLAVCLVPTTAPWLVRHVLVPGGMVRAAHVAGRASMVAGADPAAYALVVSAWAVAGARRAPKGAAVAWVQAQREQRGALGDAEVVATAFLLARQDAPTARQLLRSVPELAEVHPAVRELAGEWLAVDAAERGAWHELLPSAAGAAATTPSWPATPLRFFLEGVAARMLGDDRAPSSAGLAARWLLAPYRRQTYALLRAAGQPPQVAADQADKPPSAHAAPATVSTPGALQPSPVSELWTEAVRRHLQVLLAVRAAGGAAEVGVGSDGGRGAGPGAGADDDDTSDATRGDAAADGALAELVEAWDSALASAAVKDWLDRRAQALAAPGGAASHALAELQDAVVAELRDHVDRHRLAVPRLPSSRFGQALAARLRHGRLDALELAFTRWSDRVAHGAKLSAIDEWREFLAVRKAYRDLVRSGGQDLRRLAFPRAFDAANQAAVALWNQRSEHVLAHAILSWQLEEARAVGDVAAIELGAKNCALKVQTRTGVVAR
;
A
#
# COMPACT_ATOMS: atom_id res chain seq x y z
N MET A 1 -14.16 -44.83 -13.69
CA MET A 1 -14.34 -43.80 -12.64
C MET A 1 -13.06 -43.05 -12.31
N GLY A 2 -11.92 -43.71 -12.02
CA GLY A 2 -10.66 -43.01 -11.68
C GLY A 2 -10.17 -42.01 -12.75
N LEU A 3 -10.13 -42.42 -14.03
CA LEU A 3 -9.76 -41.53 -15.15
C LEU A 3 -10.67 -40.29 -15.23
N LEU A 4 -11.99 -40.49 -15.10
CA LEU A 4 -12.97 -39.40 -15.14
C LEU A 4 -12.77 -38.41 -13.98
N PHE A 5 -12.51 -38.90 -12.76
CA PHE A 5 -12.18 -38.05 -11.62
C PHE A 5 -10.94 -37.20 -11.89
N VAL A 6 -9.86 -37.80 -12.41
CA VAL A 6 -8.62 -37.07 -12.75
C VAL A 6 -8.86 -36.03 -13.84
N LEU A 7 -9.65 -36.35 -14.87
CA LEU A 7 -10.02 -35.39 -15.93
C LEU A 7 -10.82 -34.21 -15.38
N LEU A 8 -11.82 -34.46 -14.53
CA LEU A 8 -12.62 -33.41 -13.89
C LEU A 8 -11.76 -32.54 -12.96
N GLN A 9 -10.80 -33.14 -12.24
CA GLN A 9 -9.84 -32.38 -11.42
C GLN A 9 -8.93 -31.50 -12.28
N ARG A 10 -8.41 -32.02 -13.41
CA ARG A 10 -7.62 -31.20 -14.35
C ARG A 10 -8.43 -30.04 -14.93
N LEU A 11 -9.69 -30.29 -15.31
CA LEU A 11 -10.61 -29.25 -15.78
C LEU A 11 -10.86 -28.20 -14.70
N HIS A 12 -11.08 -28.63 -13.46
CA HIS A 12 -11.24 -27.73 -12.31
C HIS A 12 -10.01 -26.83 -12.12
N GLN A 13 -8.81 -27.40 -12.17
CA GLN A 13 -7.56 -26.63 -12.05
C GLN A 13 -7.34 -25.67 -13.23
N ALA A 14 -7.64 -26.10 -14.46
CA ALA A 14 -7.59 -25.24 -15.64
C ALA A 14 -8.58 -24.07 -15.53
N ALA A 15 -9.80 -24.33 -15.06
CA ALA A 15 -10.81 -23.30 -14.82
C ALA A 15 -10.38 -22.30 -13.73
N ILE A 16 -9.74 -22.76 -12.64
CA ILE A 16 -9.15 -21.88 -11.63
C ILE A 16 -8.04 -21.01 -12.24
N GLY A 17 -7.16 -21.60 -13.05
CA GLY A 17 -6.11 -20.88 -13.75
C GLY A 17 -6.66 -19.76 -14.64
N ALA A 18 -7.65 -20.09 -15.47
CA ALA A 18 -8.32 -19.11 -16.34
C ALA A 18 -9.08 -18.04 -15.55
N ARG A 19 -9.72 -18.43 -14.45
CA ARG A 19 -10.43 -17.51 -13.55
C ARG A 19 -9.48 -16.45 -12.96
N ARG A 20 -8.27 -16.85 -12.56
CA ARG A 20 -7.27 -15.94 -11.96
C ARG A 20 -6.85 -14.81 -12.90
N GLN A 21 -6.98 -15.00 -14.21
CA GLN A 21 -6.61 -14.03 -15.24
C GLN A 21 -7.78 -13.14 -15.68
N ALA A 22 -9.03 -13.52 -15.38
CA ALA A 22 -10.22 -12.85 -15.88
C ALA A 22 -10.85 -11.94 -14.81
N HIS A 23 -10.87 -10.62 -15.03
CA HIS A 23 -11.59 -9.65 -14.18
C HIS A 23 -12.92 -9.18 -14.81
N THR A 24 -13.50 -9.98 -15.70
CA THR A 24 -14.72 -9.64 -16.47
C THR A 24 -15.84 -10.66 -16.22
N ALA A 25 -16.95 -10.57 -16.95
CA ALA A 25 -18.02 -11.58 -16.90
C ALA A 25 -17.51 -13.02 -17.15
N ARG A 26 -16.38 -13.18 -17.86
CA ARG A 26 -15.70 -14.49 -18.03
C ARG A 26 -15.33 -15.15 -16.70
N TYR A 27 -15.05 -14.35 -15.67
CA TYR A 27 -14.80 -14.84 -14.31
C TYR A 27 -15.94 -15.74 -13.81
N LEU A 28 -17.20 -15.30 -13.98
CA LEU A 28 -18.38 -16.03 -13.52
C LEU A 28 -18.52 -17.37 -14.26
N GLY A 29 -18.24 -17.39 -15.57
CA GLY A 29 -18.23 -18.60 -16.38
C GLY A 29 -17.22 -19.62 -15.87
N TRP A 30 -15.96 -19.19 -15.67
CA TRP A 30 -14.90 -20.06 -15.15
C TRP A 30 -15.16 -20.52 -13.70
N ALA A 31 -15.70 -19.65 -12.85
CA ALA A 31 -16.09 -20.01 -11.49
C ALA A 31 -17.21 -21.07 -11.47
N THR A 32 -18.20 -20.93 -12.34
CA THR A 32 -19.31 -21.90 -12.48
C THR A 32 -18.79 -23.25 -12.99
N LEU A 33 -17.95 -23.24 -14.03
CA LEU A 33 -17.33 -24.46 -14.57
C LEU A 33 -16.45 -25.17 -13.54
N SER A 34 -15.67 -24.40 -12.77
CA SER A 34 -14.85 -24.91 -11.67
C SER A 34 -15.71 -25.57 -10.58
N GLY A 35 -16.82 -24.93 -10.19
CA GLY A 35 -17.76 -25.49 -9.21
C GLY A 35 -18.45 -26.77 -9.70
N LEU A 36 -18.96 -26.77 -10.93
CA LEU A 36 -19.63 -27.93 -11.54
C LEU A 36 -18.68 -29.13 -11.69
N SER A 37 -17.46 -28.90 -12.20
CA SER A 37 -16.46 -29.97 -12.35
C SER A 37 -16.07 -30.59 -11.02
N MET A 38 -15.90 -29.78 -9.97
CA MET A 38 -15.64 -30.29 -8.62
C MET A 38 -16.83 -31.08 -8.05
N GLY A 39 -18.06 -30.57 -8.22
CA GLY A 39 -19.27 -31.27 -7.78
C GLY A 39 -19.43 -32.64 -8.44
N LEU A 40 -19.21 -32.72 -9.75
CA LEU A 40 -19.22 -33.99 -10.50
C LEU A 40 -18.11 -34.93 -10.06
N ALA A 41 -16.91 -34.42 -9.80
CA ALA A 41 -15.78 -35.22 -9.31
C ALA A 41 -16.09 -35.85 -7.94
N LEU A 42 -16.64 -35.06 -7.01
CA LEU A 42 -17.08 -35.54 -5.70
C LEU A 42 -18.21 -36.57 -5.81
N GLY A 43 -19.18 -36.35 -6.70
CA GLY A 43 -20.24 -37.32 -6.98
C GLY A 43 -19.69 -38.65 -7.48
N CYS A 44 -18.74 -38.62 -8.42
CA CYS A 44 -18.08 -39.82 -8.94
C CYS A 44 -17.28 -40.55 -7.85
N LEU A 45 -16.59 -39.80 -6.97
CA LEU A 45 -15.85 -40.34 -5.84
C LEU A 45 -16.77 -41.05 -4.85
N LEU A 46 -17.89 -40.43 -4.48
CA LEU A 46 -18.88 -41.01 -3.56
C LEU A 46 -19.49 -42.28 -4.14
N LEU A 47 -19.90 -42.26 -5.42
CA LEU A 47 -20.42 -43.45 -6.11
C LEU A 47 -19.39 -44.59 -6.10
N ALA A 48 -18.12 -44.30 -6.42
CA ALA A 48 -17.07 -45.31 -6.41
C ALA A 48 -16.83 -45.88 -5.01
N ALA A 49 -16.81 -45.03 -3.98
CA ALA A 49 -16.64 -45.45 -2.60
C ALA A 49 -17.83 -46.30 -2.11
N THR A 50 -19.06 -45.92 -2.42
CA THR A 50 -20.26 -46.70 -2.11
C THR A 50 -20.25 -48.05 -2.80
N SER A 51 -19.85 -48.12 -4.08
CA SER A 51 -19.72 -49.40 -4.79
C SER A 51 -18.68 -50.33 -4.15
N LEU A 52 -17.51 -49.79 -3.76
CA LEU A 52 -16.50 -50.56 -3.04
C LEU A 52 -17.00 -51.03 -1.67
N TRP A 53 -17.76 -50.19 -0.98
CA TRP A 53 -18.36 -50.53 0.31
C TRP A 53 -19.35 -51.69 0.18
N VAL A 54 -20.28 -51.62 -0.78
CA VAL A 54 -21.27 -52.68 -1.05
C VAL A 54 -20.60 -53.99 -1.47
N ALA A 55 -19.47 -53.92 -2.18
CA ALA A 55 -18.67 -55.08 -2.56
C ALA A 55 -17.84 -55.69 -1.40
N GLY A 56 -17.95 -55.17 -0.16
CA GLY A 56 -17.19 -55.65 0.99
C GLY A 56 -15.75 -55.09 1.10
N LEU A 57 -15.34 -54.22 0.17
CA LEU A 57 -14.02 -53.58 0.13
C LEU A 57 -14.00 -52.24 0.87
N TRP A 58 -14.64 -52.18 2.04
CA TRP A 58 -14.87 -50.93 2.78
C TRP A 58 -13.58 -50.21 3.20
N MET A 59 -12.50 -50.93 3.51
CA MET A 59 -11.20 -50.31 3.84
C MET A 59 -10.63 -49.54 2.65
N VAL A 60 -10.74 -50.10 1.44
CA VAL A 60 -10.30 -49.45 0.20
C VAL A 60 -11.16 -48.20 -0.06
N ALA A 61 -12.47 -48.29 0.19
CA ALA A 61 -13.37 -47.14 0.09
C ALA A 61 -12.97 -46.00 1.06
N VAL A 62 -12.62 -46.32 2.31
CA VAL A 62 -12.16 -45.33 3.31
C VAL A 62 -10.85 -44.67 2.89
N ILE A 63 -9.87 -45.45 2.42
CA ILE A 63 -8.59 -44.92 1.94
C ILE A 63 -8.82 -44.02 0.73
N LEU A 64 -9.65 -44.45 -0.23
CA LEU A 64 -10.00 -43.67 -1.41
C LEU A 64 -10.65 -42.33 -1.03
N LEU A 65 -11.63 -42.36 -0.11
CA LEU A 65 -12.26 -41.15 0.40
C LEU A 65 -11.26 -40.25 1.11
N ALA A 66 -10.40 -40.78 1.98
CA ALA A 66 -9.40 -39.98 2.69
C ALA A 66 -8.43 -39.30 1.71
N VAL A 67 -7.87 -40.05 0.76
CA VAL A 67 -6.90 -39.55 -0.22
C VAL A 67 -7.51 -38.49 -1.15
N CYS A 68 -8.76 -38.64 -1.56
CA CYS A 68 -9.39 -37.69 -2.49
C CYS A 68 -10.12 -36.53 -1.80
N LEU A 69 -10.75 -36.77 -0.65
CA LEU A 69 -11.57 -35.78 0.05
C LEU A 69 -10.70 -34.81 0.86
N VAL A 70 -9.63 -35.26 1.52
CA VAL A 70 -8.79 -34.39 2.36
C VAL A 70 -8.19 -33.24 1.54
N PRO A 71 -7.52 -33.47 0.39
CA PRO A 71 -6.94 -32.39 -0.40
C PRO A 71 -7.96 -31.42 -0.99
N THR A 72 -9.17 -31.91 -1.25
CA THR A 72 -10.30 -31.16 -1.82
C THR A 72 -11.00 -30.28 -0.79
N THR A 73 -11.17 -30.79 0.42
CA THR A 73 -11.90 -30.10 1.50
C THR A 73 -10.99 -29.25 2.38
N ALA A 74 -9.68 -29.52 2.39
CA ALA A 74 -8.70 -28.76 3.16
C ALA A 74 -8.75 -27.23 2.94
N PRO A 75 -8.83 -26.67 1.70
CA PRO A 75 -8.97 -25.22 1.51
C PRO A 75 -10.19 -24.63 2.23
N TRP A 76 -11.33 -25.34 2.17
CA TRP A 76 -12.57 -24.92 2.83
C TRP A 76 -12.43 -24.96 4.35
N LEU A 77 -11.87 -26.06 4.89
CA LEU A 77 -11.61 -26.22 6.32
C LEU A 77 -10.65 -25.14 6.84
N VAL A 78 -9.55 -24.88 6.12
CA VAL A 78 -8.60 -23.82 6.46
C VAL A 78 -9.32 -22.49 6.59
N ARG A 79 -10.09 -22.10 5.58
CA ARG A 79 -10.73 -20.77 5.49
C ARG A 79 -11.86 -20.57 6.49
N HIS A 80 -12.70 -21.59 6.71
CA HIS A 80 -13.94 -21.43 7.47
C HIS A 80 -13.88 -21.98 8.89
N VAL A 81 -12.91 -22.85 9.20
CA VAL A 81 -12.82 -23.53 10.50
C VAL A 81 -11.49 -23.23 11.18
N LEU A 82 -10.38 -23.61 10.54
CA LEU A 82 -9.07 -23.64 11.22
C LEU A 82 -8.48 -22.24 11.44
N VAL A 83 -8.54 -21.36 10.43
CA VAL A 83 -8.06 -19.98 10.53
C VAL A 83 -8.91 -19.15 11.50
N PRO A 84 -10.26 -19.10 11.39
CA PRO A 84 -11.09 -18.38 12.35
C PRO A 84 -10.96 -18.93 13.78
N GLY A 85 -10.68 -20.23 13.92
CA GLY A 85 -10.42 -20.88 15.20
C GLY A 85 -9.02 -20.62 15.78
N GLY A 86 -8.12 -19.98 15.04
CA GLY A 86 -6.71 -19.78 15.45
C GLY A 86 -5.94 -21.09 15.59
N MET A 87 -6.34 -22.16 14.89
CA MET A 87 -5.74 -23.50 14.99
C MET A 87 -4.49 -23.61 14.11
N VAL A 88 -3.42 -22.89 14.47
CA VAL A 88 -2.22 -22.65 13.65
C VAL A 88 -1.60 -23.93 13.05
N ARG A 89 -1.35 -24.96 13.89
CA ARG A 89 -0.73 -26.22 13.42
C ARG A 89 -1.66 -27.03 12.53
N ALA A 90 -2.94 -27.08 12.85
CA ALA A 90 -3.93 -27.78 12.04
C ALA A 90 -4.11 -27.08 10.68
N ALA A 91 -4.15 -25.74 10.66
CA ALA A 91 -4.18 -24.95 9.43
C ALA A 91 -2.95 -25.23 8.56
N HIS A 92 -1.76 -25.33 9.16
CA HIS A 92 -0.55 -25.70 8.43
C HIS A 92 -0.63 -27.10 7.81
N VAL A 93 -1.02 -28.13 8.58
CA VAL A 93 -1.16 -29.51 8.08
C VAL A 93 -2.20 -29.58 6.95
N ALA A 94 -3.36 -28.95 7.14
CA ALA A 94 -4.38 -28.87 6.11
C ALA A 94 -3.89 -28.09 4.87
N GLY A 95 -3.12 -27.02 5.07
CA GLY A 95 -2.47 -26.27 4.00
C GLY A 95 -1.51 -27.14 3.18
N ARG A 96 -0.72 -28.01 3.83
CA ARG A 96 0.17 -28.96 3.13
C ARG A 96 -0.58 -30.03 2.37
N ALA A 97 -1.74 -30.46 2.88
CA ALA A 97 -2.57 -31.46 2.23
C ALA A 97 -3.43 -30.90 1.08
N SER A 98 -3.62 -29.59 1.03
CA SER A 98 -4.51 -28.89 0.09
C SER A 98 -4.05 -29.00 -1.37
N MET A 99 -4.97 -29.30 -2.29
CA MET A 99 -4.67 -29.27 -3.74
C MET A 99 -4.39 -27.85 -4.26
N VAL A 100 -4.92 -26.82 -3.60
CA VAL A 100 -4.73 -25.41 -4.01
C VAL A 100 -3.28 -24.97 -3.83
N ALA A 101 -2.51 -25.70 -3.01
CA ALA A 101 -1.14 -25.39 -2.69
C ALA A 101 -0.16 -25.57 -3.89
N GLY A 102 -0.56 -26.34 -4.92
CA GLY A 102 0.19 -26.46 -6.17
C GLY A 102 1.53 -27.18 -5.98
N ALA A 103 2.58 -26.68 -6.64
CA ALA A 103 3.90 -27.31 -6.69
C ALA A 103 4.70 -27.21 -5.37
N ASP A 104 4.42 -26.21 -4.52
CA ASP A 104 5.04 -26.07 -3.20
C ASP A 104 3.96 -26.01 -2.11
N PRO A 105 3.53 -27.17 -1.58
CA PRO A 105 2.53 -27.18 -0.53
C PRO A 105 2.96 -26.51 0.77
N ALA A 106 4.26 -26.41 1.03
CA ALA A 106 4.78 -25.80 2.24
C ALA A 106 4.67 -24.27 2.21
N ALA A 107 4.71 -23.64 1.03
CA ALA A 107 4.48 -22.21 0.86
C ALA A 107 3.07 -21.82 1.32
N TYR A 108 2.05 -22.49 0.79
CA TYR A 108 0.66 -22.24 1.19
C TYR A 108 0.43 -22.54 2.68
N ALA A 109 1.00 -23.65 3.17
CA ALA A 109 0.89 -24.04 4.57
C ALA A 109 1.49 -23.03 5.55
N LEU A 110 2.60 -22.38 5.19
CA LEU A 110 3.21 -21.30 5.97
C LEU A 110 2.27 -20.09 6.04
N VAL A 111 1.70 -19.68 4.91
CA VAL A 111 0.85 -18.50 4.83
C VAL A 111 -0.45 -18.69 5.60
N VAL A 112 -1.10 -19.84 5.48
CA VAL A 112 -2.36 -20.09 6.20
C VAL A 112 -2.17 -20.25 7.71
N SER A 113 -0.99 -20.71 8.16
CA SER A 113 -0.68 -20.76 9.59
C SER A 113 -0.42 -19.35 10.15
N ALA A 114 0.30 -18.51 9.41
CA ALA A 114 0.43 -17.08 9.73
C ALA A 114 -0.92 -16.36 9.74
N TRP A 115 -1.79 -16.68 8.78
CA TRP A 115 -3.15 -16.14 8.72
C TRP A 115 -3.99 -16.58 9.93
N ALA A 116 -3.87 -17.83 10.37
CA ALA A 116 -4.53 -18.30 11.59
C ALA A 116 -4.04 -17.56 12.85
N VAL A 117 -2.76 -17.18 12.91
CA VAL A 117 -2.23 -16.34 13.99
C VAL A 117 -2.86 -14.94 13.94
N ALA A 118 -2.92 -14.34 12.76
CA ALA A 118 -3.47 -13.00 12.56
C ALA A 118 -4.99 -12.94 12.82
N GLY A 119 -5.74 -13.94 12.35
CA GLY A 119 -7.20 -14.01 12.44
C GLY A 119 -7.74 -14.53 13.78
N ALA A 120 -6.87 -14.97 14.69
CA ALA A 120 -7.29 -15.43 16.01
C ALA A 120 -8.01 -14.29 16.77
N ARG A 121 -9.24 -14.56 17.24
CA ARG A 121 -10.03 -13.58 18.01
C ARG A 121 -9.31 -13.07 19.25
N ARG A 122 -8.51 -13.93 19.89
CA ARG A 122 -7.67 -13.57 21.04
C ARG A 122 -6.28 -13.22 20.56
N ALA A 123 -5.60 -12.32 21.27
CA ALA A 123 -4.21 -12.00 21.00
C ALA A 123 -3.40 -13.32 20.93
N PRO A 124 -2.64 -13.55 19.85
CA PRO A 124 -1.93 -14.81 19.68
C PRO A 124 -0.90 -14.99 20.79
N LYS A 125 -0.82 -16.20 21.34
CA LYS A 125 0.24 -16.55 22.29
C LYS A 125 1.59 -16.45 21.58
N GLY A 126 2.62 -15.92 22.25
CA GLY A 126 3.97 -15.81 21.67
C GLY A 126 4.50 -17.11 21.08
N ALA A 127 4.14 -18.26 21.67
CA ALA A 127 4.48 -19.59 21.16
C ALA A 127 3.97 -19.88 19.73
N ALA A 128 2.81 -19.34 19.34
CA ALA A 128 2.26 -19.54 18.00
C ALA A 128 3.02 -18.74 16.95
N VAL A 129 3.36 -17.48 17.28
CA VAL A 129 4.18 -16.61 16.43
C VAL A 129 5.57 -17.23 16.24
N ALA A 130 6.23 -17.63 17.34
CA ALA A 130 7.54 -18.26 17.31
C ALA A 130 7.54 -19.55 16.47
N TRP A 131 6.47 -20.35 16.56
CA TRP A 131 6.35 -21.55 15.74
C TRP A 131 6.25 -21.25 14.23
N VAL A 132 5.45 -20.24 13.83
CA VAL A 132 5.37 -19.83 12.41
C VAL A 132 6.69 -19.26 11.92
N GLN A 133 7.39 -18.47 12.75
CA GLN A 133 8.73 -17.96 12.42
C GLN A 133 9.75 -19.08 12.21
N ALA A 134 9.75 -20.10 13.07
CA ALA A 134 10.61 -21.28 12.90
C ALA A 134 10.28 -22.04 11.60
N GLN A 135 9.00 -22.16 11.22
CA GLN A 135 8.60 -22.75 9.94
C GLN A 135 9.06 -21.92 8.73
N ARG A 136 9.06 -20.59 8.84
CA ARG A 136 9.59 -19.68 7.82
C ARG A 136 11.11 -19.87 7.68
N GLU A 137 11.84 -19.87 8.78
CA GLU A 137 13.30 -20.04 8.81
C GLU A 137 13.73 -21.40 8.24
N GLN A 138 12.99 -22.47 8.56
CA GLN A 138 13.24 -23.81 8.03
C GLN A 138 13.16 -23.87 6.49
N ARG A 139 12.37 -22.98 5.86
CA ARG A 139 12.27 -22.93 4.39
C ARG A 139 13.50 -22.30 3.73
N GLY A 140 14.28 -21.50 4.43
CA GLY A 140 15.50 -20.87 3.92
C GLY A 140 15.22 -19.58 3.13
N ALA A 141 15.58 -19.57 1.82
CA ALA A 141 15.58 -18.38 0.95
C ALA A 141 14.25 -17.60 0.94
N LEU A 142 14.29 -16.29 0.67
CA LEU A 142 13.07 -15.49 0.64
C LEU A 142 12.25 -15.70 -0.63
N GLY A 143 10.95 -15.95 -0.45
CA GLY A 143 9.93 -16.04 -1.49
C GLY A 143 8.70 -15.19 -1.16
N ASP A 144 7.68 -15.28 -2.02
CA ASP A 144 6.40 -14.59 -1.78
C ASP A 144 5.69 -15.11 -0.53
N ALA A 145 5.77 -16.41 -0.24
CA ALA A 145 5.18 -17.01 0.95
C ALA A 145 5.80 -16.46 2.26
N GLU A 146 7.12 -16.30 2.32
CA GLU A 146 7.81 -15.76 3.49
C GLU A 146 7.47 -14.28 3.72
N VAL A 147 7.35 -13.50 2.65
CA VAL A 147 6.92 -12.09 2.72
C VAL A 147 5.47 -11.99 3.20
N VAL A 148 4.54 -12.75 2.61
CA VAL A 148 3.12 -12.74 3.00
C VAL A 148 2.92 -13.23 4.43
N ALA A 149 3.60 -14.31 4.83
CA ALA A 149 3.52 -14.81 6.20
C ALA A 149 4.02 -13.77 7.21
N THR A 150 5.12 -13.07 6.90
CA THR A 150 5.63 -11.99 7.75
C THR A 150 4.65 -10.83 7.85
N ALA A 151 4.06 -10.43 6.72
CA ALA A 151 3.05 -9.38 6.71
C ALA A 151 1.83 -9.75 7.58
N PHE A 152 1.34 -10.99 7.52
CA PHE A 152 0.23 -11.44 8.38
C PHE A 152 0.59 -11.43 9.87
N LEU A 153 1.82 -11.79 10.24
CA LEU A 153 2.27 -11.67 11.62
C LEU A 153 2.33 -10.20 12.10
N LEU A 154 2.66 -9.27 11.20
CA LEU A 154 2.73 -7.83 11.50
C LEU A 154 1.38 -7.13 11.45
N ALA A 155 0.39 -7.64 10.71
CA ALA A 155 -0.86 -6.95 10.39
C ALA A 155 -1.62 -6.38 11.59
N ARG A 156 -1.51 -7.00 12.77
CA ARG A 156 -2.16 -6.52 14.02
C ARG A 156 -1.35 -5.46 14.78
N GLN A 157 -0.05 -5.41 14.57
CA GLN A 157 0.88 -4.54 15.31
C GLN A 157 1.28 -3.32 14.48
N ASP A 158 1.47 -3.53 13.19
CA ASP A 158 1.92 -2.54 12.21
C ASP A 158 1.29 -2.87 10.84
N ALA A 159 0.01 -2.51 10.72
CA ALA A 159 -0.74 -2.67 9.48
C ALA A 159 -0.11 -1.92 8.29
N PRO A 160 0.43 -0.69 8.44
CA PRO A 160 1.13 -0.01 7.34
C PRO A 160 2.32 -0.80 6.79
N THR A 161 3.18 -1.35 7.64
CA THR A 161 4.31 -2.18 7.20
C THR A 161 3.82 -3.49 6.58
N ALA A 162 2.81 -4.14 7.15
CA ALA A 162 2.20 -5.32 6.55
C ALA A 162 1.66 -5.05 5.14
N ARG A 163 0.97 -3.92 4.95
CA ARG A 163 0.47 -3.47 3.63
C ARG A 163 1.62 -3.23 2.65
N GLN A 164 2.69 -2.57 3.09
CA GLN A 164 3.88 -2.34 2.25
C GLN A 164 4.50 -3.67 1.79
N LEU A 165 4.66 -4.62 2.71
CA LEU A 165 5.17 -5.96 2.38
C LEU A 165 4.27 -6.69 1.39
N LEU A 166 2.95 -6.71 1.61
CA LEU A 166 2.02 -7.37 0.68
C LEU A 166 2.05 -6.71 -0.71
N ARG A 167 2.07 -5.38 -0.81
CA ARG A 167 2.18 -4.67 -2.10
C ARG A 167 3.47 -4.99 -2.86
N SER A 168 4.52 -5.41 -2.17
CA SER A 168 5.81 -5.76 -2.79
C SER A 168 5.87 -7.18 -3.36
N VAL A 169 4.95 -8.07 -2.98
CA VAL A 169 4.94 -9.49 -3.41
C VAL A 169 4.92 -9.68 -4.94
N PRO A 170 4.17 -8.91 -5.75
CA PRO A 170 4.17 -9.09 -7.20
C PRO A 170 5.53 -8.88 -7.89
N GLU A 171 6.45 -8.19 -7.21
CA GLU A 171 7.80 -7.90 -7.70
C GLU A 171 8.75 -9.09 -7.57
N LEU A 172 8.40 -10.06 -6.72
CA LEU A 172 9.18 -11.28 -6.56
C LEU A 172 8.97 -12.21 -7.76
N ALA A 173 10.06 -12.80 -8.23
CA ALA A 173 10.05 -13.76 -9.34
C ALA A 173 9.29 -15.06 -9.01
N GLU A 174 9.26 -15.43 -7.72
CA GLU A 174 8.52 -16.60 -7.25
C GLU A 174 7.02 -16.34 -7.22
N VAL A 175 6.23 -17.25 -7.81
CA VAL A 175 4.78 -17.09 -7.98
C VAL A 175 4.05 -18.31 -7.42
N HIS A 176 3.48 -18.17 -6.24
CA HIS A 176 2.51 -19.11 -5.69
C HIS A 176 1.10 -18.52 -5.80
N PRO A 177 0.28 -18.95 -6.78
CA PRO A 177 -1.03 -18.33 -7.03
C PRO A 177 -1.92 -18.25 -5.80
N ALA A 178 -1.97 -19.31 -4.98
CA ALA A 178 -2.79 -19.36 -3.77
C ALA A 178 -2.31 -18.37 -2.68
N VAL A 179 -1.00 -18.18 -2.57
CA VAL A 179 -0.40 -17.20 -1.65
C VAL A 179 -0.76 -15.78 -2.10
N ARG A 180 -0.62 -15.50 -3.40
CA ARG A 180 -0.96 -14.20 -3.99
C ARG A 180 -2.47 -13.91 -3.93
N GLU A 181 -3.33 -14.92 -4.06
CA GLU A 181 -4.77 -14.80 -3.83
C GLU A 181 -5.07 -14.30 -2.40
N LEU A 182 -4.44 -14.91 -1.38
CA LEU A 182 -4.64 -14.49 0.03
C LEU A 182 -4.10 -13.09 0.31
N ALA A 183 -2.91 -12.75 -0.22
CA ALA A 183 -2.33 -11.42 -0.10
C ALA A 183 -3.21 -10.35 -0.76
N GLY A 184 -3.68 -10.62 -1.97
CA GLY A 184 -4.56 -9.72 -2.72
C GLY A 184 -5.95 -9.57 -2.09
N GLU A 185 -6.48 -10.61 -1.43
CA GLU A 185 -7.71 -10.51 -0.63
C GLU A 185 -7.52 -9.66 0.62
N TRP A 186 -6.41 -9.85 1.35
CA TRP A 186 -6.12 -9.04 2.53
C TRP A 186 -6.01 -7.56 2.18
N LEU A 187 -5.23 -7.22 1.14
CA LEU A 187 -5.11 -5.84 0.67
C LEU A 187 -6.45 -5.27 0.24
N ALA A 188 -7.32 -6.09 -0.37
CA ALA A 188 -8.62 -5.62 -0.81
C ALA A 188 -9.56 -5.31 0.37
N VAL A 189 -9.54 -6.14 1.41
CA VAL A 189 -10.31 -5.92 2.63
C VAL A 189 -9.77 -4.72 3.40
N ASP A 190 -8.45 -4.60 3.58
CA ASP A 190 -7.83 -3.45 4.25
C ASP A 190 -8.13 -2.13 3.52
N ALA A 191 -8.12 -2.11 2.19
CA ALA A 191 -8.51 -0.92 1.43
C ALA A 191 -10.00 -0.58 1.64
N ALA A 192 -10.89 -1.57 1.61
CA ALA A 192 -12.32 -1.38 1.86
C ALA A 192 -12.60 -0.88 3.29
N GLU A 193 -11.91 -1.42 4.31
CA GLU A 193 -12.06 -1.00 5.71
C GLU A 193 -11.61 0.44 5.94
N ARG A 194 -10.62 0.91 5.19
CA ARG A 194 -10.14 2.31 5.23
C ARG A 194 -10.89 3.26 4.30
N GLY A 195 -11.91 2.81 3.58
CA GLY A 195 -12.58 3.63 2.56
C GLY A 195 -11.72 3.95 1.33
N ALA A 196 -10.54 3.32 1.17
CA ALA A 196 -9.62 3.54 0.08
C ALA A 196 -10.03 2.78 -1.20
N TRP A 197 -11.28 2.99 -1.65
CA TRP A 197 -11.90 2.25 -2.75
C TRP A 197 -11.15 2.35 -4.07
N HIS A 198 -10.45 3.47 -4.31
CA HIS A 198 -9.63 3.68 -5.49
C HIS A 198 -8.54 2.61 -5.65
N GLU A 199 -7.96 2.10 -4.54
CA GLU A 199 -6.88 1.11 -4.59
C GLU A 199 -7.35 -0.22 -5.19
N LEU A 200 -8.65 -0.47 -5.21
CA LEU A 200 -9.26 -1.67 -5.77
C LEU A 200 -9.47 -1.56 -7.28
N LEU A 201 -9.48 -0.34 -7.84
CA LEU A 201 -9.71 -0.15 -9.27
C LEU A 201 -8.41 -0.37 -10.05
N PRO A 202 -8.43 -1.17 -11.14
CA PRO A 202 -7.27 -1.34 -12.01
C PRO A 202 -6.75 -0.02 -12.61
N SER A 203 -7.63 0.97 -12.80
CA SER A 203 -7.33 2.28 -13.39
C SER A 203 -6.52 3.19 -12.46
N ALA A 204 -6.65 3.05 -11.14
CA ALA A 204 -5.94 3.88 -10.17
C ALA A 204 -4.42 3.65 -10.18
N ALA A 205 -3.96 2.53 -10.74
CA ALA A 205 -2.53 2.27 -10.91
C ALA A 205 -1.89 3.21 -11.96
N GLY A 206 -2.67 3.92 -12.78
CA GLY A 206 -2.18 4.78 -13.85
C GLY A 206 -1.65 3.98 -15.05
N ALA A 207 -1.63 4.62 -16.23
CA ALA A 207 -1.27 3.97 -17.50
C ALA A 207 0.17 3.40 -17.54
N ALA A 208 1.03 3.77 -16.59
CA ALA A 208 2.42 3.33 -16.48
C ALA A 208 2.63 2.17 -15.49
N ALA A 209 1.63 1.81 -14.67
CA ALA A 209 1.80 0.72 -13.72
C ALA A 209 1.52 -0.62 -14.40
N THR A 210 2.59 -1.24 -14.88
CA THR A 210 2.71 -2.68 -15.15
C THR A 210 2.52 -3.55 -13.89
N THR A 211 1.95 -3.02 -12.80
CA THR A 211 1.73 -3.79 -11.59
C THR A 211 0.81 -4.96 -11.93
N PRO A 212 1.27 -6.21 -11.75
CA PRO A 212 0.46 -7.38 -12.06
C PRO A 212 -0.85 -7.27 -11.29
N SER A 213 -1.98 -7.32 -12.01
CA SER A 213 -3.27 -7.48 -11.36
C SER A 213 -3.19 -8.72 -10.48
N TRP A 214 -3.51 -8.55 -9.20
CA TRP A 214 -3.56 -9.68 -8.28
C TRP A 214 -4.53 -10.73 -8.81
N PRO A 215 -4.28 -12.03 -8.59
CA PRO A 215 -5.17 -13.07 -9.05
C PRO A 215 -6.61 -12.83 -8.56
N ALA A 216 -7.58 -12.89 -9.47
CA ALA A 216 -8.96 -12.65 -9.15
C ALA A 216 -9.52 -13.74 -8.19
N THR A 217 -9.98 -13.33 -7.02
CA THR A 217 -10.72 -14.18 -6.07
C THR A 217 -12.18 -13.75 -5.99
N PRO A 218 -13.11 -14.60 -5.52
CA PRO A 218 -14.52 -14.21 -5.46
C PRO A 218 -14.75 -13.00 -4.54
N LEU A 219 -14.01 -12.91 -3.43
CA LEU A 219 -14.07 -11.77 -2.52
C LEU A 219 -13.56 -10.50 -3.18
N ARG A 220 -12.36 -10.56 -3.77
CA ARG A 220 -11.75 -9.41 -4.43
C ARG A 220 -12.59 -8.94 -5.61
N PHE A 221 -13.07 -9.85 -6.46
CA PHE A 221 -13.91 -9.51 -7.61
C PHE A 221 -15.23 -8.84 -7.21
N PHE A 222 -15.79 -9.22 -6.05
CA PHE A 222 -16.92 -8.53 -5.45
C PHE A 222 -16.54 -7.13 -4.97
N LEU A 223 -15.44 -6.98 -4.20
CA LEU A 223 -14.98 -5.69 -3.68
C LEU A 223 -14.58 -4.71 -4.79
N GLU A 224 -13.94 -5.18 -5.87
CA GLU A 224 -13.68 -4.40 -7.08
C GLU A 224 -14.99 -3.89 -7.71
N GLY A 225 -16.05 -4.71 -7.69
CA GLY A 225 -17.38 -4.31 -8.16
C GLY A 225 -18.08 -3.30 -7.25
N VAL A 226 -17.87 -3.38 -5.93
CA VAL A 226 -18.33 -2.37 -4.96
C VAL A 226 -17.62 -1.06 -5.21
N ALA A 227 -16.29 -1.06 -5.28
CA ALA A 227 -15.48 0.11 -5.54
C ALA A 227 -15.87 0.81 -6.84
N ALA A 228 -16.04 0.05 -7.93
CA ALA A 228 -16.45 0.60 -9.22
C ALA A 228 -17.80 1.32 -9.15
N ARG A 229 -18.76 0.80 -8.38
CA ARG A 229 -20.06 1.45 -8.20
C ARG A 229 -19.97 2.69 -7.31
N MET A 230 -19.20 2.63 -6.23
CA MET A 230 -19.04 3.77 -5.32
C MET A 230 -18.36 4.95 -6.02
N LEU A 231 -17.34 4.66 -6.84
CA LEU A 231 -16.57 5.68 -7.56
C LEU A 231 -17.17 6.07 -8.93
N GLY A 232 -18.36 5.55 -9.28
CA GLY A 232 -19.02 5.86 -10.55
C GLY A 232 -18.24 5.44 -11.81
N ASP A 233 -17.44 4.37 -11.75
CA ASP A 233 -16.66 3.87 -12.89
C ASP A 233 -17.59 3.34 -14.00
N ASP A 234 -17.33 3.70 -15.27
CA ASP A 234 -18.14 3.27 -16.43
C ASP A 234 -18.26 1.74 -16.58
N ARG A 235 -17.32 0.98 -15.98
CA ARG A 235 -17.27 -0.48 -16.00
C ARG A 235 -17.94 -1.10 -14.78
N ALA A 236 -18.62 -0.30 -13.95
CA ALA A 236 -19.30 -0.76 -12.75
C ALA A 236 -20.36 -1.83 -13.10
N PRO A 237 -20.44 -2.93 -12.33
CA PRO A 237 -21.45 -3.94 -12.56
C PRO A 237 -22.86 -3.40 -12.30
N SER A 238 -23.84 -3.88 -13.07
CA SER A 238 -25.27 -3.70 -12.75
C SER A 238 -25.61 -4.26 -11.37
N SER A 239 -26.73 -3.86 -10.78
CA SER A 239 -27.10 -4.30 -9.42
C SER A 239 -27.25 -5.83 -9.35
N ALA A 240 -27.82 -6.44 -10.39
CA ALA A 240 -27.88 -7.90 -10.54
C ALA A 240 -26.49 -8.52 -10.70
N GLY A 241 -25.62 -7.89 -11.49
CA GLY A 241 -24.23 -8.32 -11.64
C GLY A 241 -23.46 -8.29 -10.32
N LEU A 242 -23.61 -7.24 -9.52
CA LEU A 242 -22.97 -7.14 -8.20
C LEU A 242 -23.52 -8.18 -7.22
N ALA A 243 -24.84 -8.40 -7.21
CA ALA A 243 -25.46 -9.45 -6.40
C ALA A 243 -24.94 -10.86 -6.77
N ALA A 244 -24.76 -11.14 -8.07
CA ALA A 244 -24.16 -12.39 -8.52
C ALA A 244 -22.71 -12.55 -8.04
N ARG A 245 -21.91 -11.47 -8.06
CA ARG A 245 -20.55 -11.48 -7.47
C ARG A 245 -20.58 -11.75 -5.96
N TRP A 246 -21.50 -11.11 -5.24
CA TRP A 246 -21.68 -11.32 -3.79
C TRP A 246 -22.07 -12.76 -3.44
N LEU A 247 -22.93 -13.39 -4.24
CA LEU A 247 -23.31 -14.80 -4.01
C LEU A 247 -22.10 -15.75 -4.09
N LEU A 248 -21.13 -15.45 -4.94
CA LEU A 248 -19.87 -16.21 -5.05
C LEU A 248 -18.85 -15.84 -3.98
N ALA A 249 -18.90 -14.60 -3.47
CA ALA A 249 -17.97 -14.13 -2.46
C ALA A 249 -18.14 -14.91 -1.13
N PRO A 250 -17.04 -15.23 -0.43
CA PRO A 250 -17.10 -15.72 0.94
C PRO A 250 -17.57 -14.60 1.88
N TYR A 251 -17.91 -14.96 3.13
CA TYR A 251 -18.25 -13.98 4.18
C TYR A 251 -19.47 -13.11 3.84
N ARG A 252 -20.45 -13.67 3.12
CA ARG A 252 -21.64 -12.96 2.62
C ARG A 252 -22.38 -12.15 3.68
N ARG A 253 -22.46 -12.65 4.91
CA ARG A 253 -23.10 -11.93 6.02
C ARG A 253 -22.35 -10.66 6.39
N GLN A 254 -21.01 -10.71 6.45
CA GLN A 254 -20.18 -9.54 6.73
C GLN A 254 -20.21 -8.52 5.59
N THR A 255 -20.23 -8.99 4.33
CA THR A 255 -20.17 -8.12 3.15
C THR A 255 -21.54 -7.64 2.66
N TYR A 256 -22.64 -8.06 3.28
CA TYR A 256 -23.99 -7.66 2.88
C TYR A 256 -24.22 -6.15 3.00
N ALA A 257 -23.65 -5.51 4.03
CA ALA A 257 -23.73 -4.05 4.19
C ALA A 257 -23.10 -3.32 3.00
N LEU A 258 -21.96 -3.81 2.51
CA LEU A 258 -21.29 -3.25 1.32
C LEU A 258 -22.12 -3.44 0.05
N LEU A 259 -22.76 -4.60 -0.13
CA LEU A 259 -23.68 -4.83 -1.25
C LEU A 259 -24.84 -3.83 -1.24
N ARG A 260 -25.43 -3.59 -0.06
CA ARG A 260 -26.54 -2.64 0.09
C ARG A 260 -26.11 -1.20 -0.18
N ALA A 261 -24.96 -0.78 0.38
CA ALA A 261 -24.41 0.55 0.16
C ALA A 261 -24.14 0.81 -1.33
N ALA A 262 -23.44 -0.11 -2.01
CA ALA A 262 -23.18 0.01 -3.45
C ALA A 262 -24.45 -0.08 -4.32
N GLY A 263 -25.52 -0.69 -3.82
CA GLY A 263 -26.80 -0.81 -4.53
C GLY A 263 -27.59 0.49 -4.61
N GLN A 264 -27.32 1.45 -3.72
CA GLN A 264 -27.89 2.78 -3.80
C GLN A 264 -27.25 3.51 -4.99
N PRO A 265 -28.02 4.26 -5.82
CA PRO A 265 -27.41 5.14 -6.80
C PRO A 265 -26.44 6.05 -6.04
N PRO A 266 -25.20 6.24 -6.54
CA PRO A 266 -24.27 7.11 -5.85
C PRO A 266 -24.99 8.44 -5.69
N GLN A 267 -25.08 8.92 -4.44
CA GLN A 267 -25.70 10.20 -4.12
C GLN A 267 -24.77 11.32 -4.60
N VAL A 268 -24.46 11.33 -5.89
CA VAL A 268 -23.60 12.31 -6.51
C VAL A 268 -24.39 13.61 -6.52
N ALA A 269 -23.99 14.54 -5.66
CA ALA A 269 -24.10 15.97 -5.84
C ALA A 269 -25.49 16.62 -5.99
N ALA A 270 -26.61 15.88 -5.94
CA ALA A 270 -27.94 16.52 -5.93
C ALA A 270 -28.11 17.48 -4.72
N ASP A 271 -27.51 17.15 -3.58
CA ASP A 271 -27.51 18.00 -2.38
C ASP A 271 -26.46 19.14 -2.41
N GLN A 272 -25.48 19.10 -3.31
CA GLN A 272 -24.50 20.20 -3.47
C GLN A 272 -24.89 21.18 -4.58
N ALA A 273 -25.65 20.74 -5.59
CA ALA A 273 -26.14 21.62 -6.66
C ALA A 273 -27.30 22.53 -6.20
N ASP A 274 -28.12 22.08 -5.24
CA ASP A 274 -29.32 22.79 -4.77
C ASP A 274 -29.15 23.52 -3.44
N LYS A 275 -27.95 23.51 -2.84
CA LYS A 275 -27.68 24.35 -1.67
C LYS A 275 -27.26 25.74 -2.17
N PRO A 276 -28.14 26.76 -2.17
CA PRO A 276 -27.72 28.12 -2.48
C PRO A 276 -26.56 28.49 -1.56
N PRO A 277 -25.55 29.24 -2.04
CA PRO A 277 -24.41 29.62 -1.24
C PRO A 277 -24.92 30.26 0.05
N SER A 278 -24.74 29.57 1.17
CA SER A 278 -25.02 30.13 2.49
C SER A 278 -24.20 31.39 2.60
N ALA A 279 -24.86 32.55 2.50
CA ALA A 279 -24.26 33.83 2.76
C ALA A 279 -23.56 33.72 4.13
N HIS A 280 -22.22 33.72 4.12
CA HIS A 280 -21.45 33.84 5.34
C HIS A 280 -21.90 35.13 6.02
N ALA A 281 -22.69 34.97 7.08
CA ALA A 281 -23.00 36.06 7.99
C ALA A 281 -21.67 36.58 8.52
N ALA A 282 -21.30 37.79 8.10
CA ALA A 282 -20.12 38.48 8.56
C ALA A 282 -20.15 38.53 10.10
N PRO A 283 -19.04 38.19 10.79
CA PRO A 283 -18.97 38.37 12.23
C PRO A 283 -19.17 39.85 12.55
N ALA A 284 -20.12 40.13 13.46
CA ALA A 284 -20.42 41.47 13.93
C ALA A 284 -19.14 42.15 14.44
N THR A 285 -18.76 43.25 13.80
CA THR A 285 -17.63 44.09 14.20
C THR A 285 -17.94 44.75 15.54
N VAL A 286 -17.29 44.27 16.60
CA VAL A 286 -17.23 44.96 17.88
C VAL A 286 -16.31 46.16 17.72
N SER A 287 -16.89 47.36 17.59
CA SER A 287 -16.15 48.61 17.56
C SER A 287 -15.60 48.93 18.95
N THR A 288 -14.32 48.64 19.18
CA THR A 288 -13.57 49.14 20.34
C THR A 288 -13.09 50.57 20.04
N PRO A 289 -13.56 51.62 20.73
CA PRO A 289 -13.09 52.98 20.50
C PRO A 289 -11.76 53.20 21.23
N GLY A 290 -10.70 53.53 20.49
CA GLY A 290 -9.42 53.98 21.07
C GLY A 290 -8.17 53.15 20.72
N ALA A 291 -8.23 52.24 19.76
CA ALA A 291 -7.03 51.52 19.31
C ALA A 291 -6.16 52.43 18.42
N LEU A 292 -4.91 52.67 18.84
CA LEU A 292 -3.84 53.21 18.00
C LEU A 292 -3.87 52.50 16.65
N GLN A 293 -3.93 53.25 15.55
CA GLN A 293 -3.91 52.66 14.22
C GLN A 293 -2.67 51.76 14.09
N PRO A 294 -2.86 50.46 13.78
CA PRO A 294 -1.75 49.56 13.59
C PRO A 294 -0.87 50.12 12.47
N SER A 295 0.43 50.23 12.73
CA SER A 295 1.39 50.59 11.69
C SER A 295 1.26 49.58 10.53
N PRO A 296 1.37 49.99 9.26
CA PRO A 296 1.30 49.07 8.12
C PRO A 296 2.28 47.88 8.20
N VAL A 297 3.38 48.05 8.95
CA VAL A 297 4.32 46.96 9.27
C VAL A 297 3.68 45.90 10.16
N SER A 298 2.92 46.32 11.18
CA SER A 298 2.24 45.41 12.09
C SER A 298 1.14 44.61 11.39
N GLU A 299 0.45 45.18 10.40
CA GLU A 299 -0.58 44.46 9.64
C GLU A 299 0.01 43.35 8.76
N LEU A 300 1.05 43.65 7.98
CA LEU A 300 1.73 42.66 7.12
C LEU A 300 2.38 41.54 7.92
N TRP A 301 3.02 41.88 9.05
CA TRP A 301 3.63 40.88 9.94
C TRP A 301 2.59 40.01 10.63
N THR A 302 1.50 40.62 11.11
CA THR A 302 0.40 39.89 11.75
C THR A 302 -0.27 38.96 10.75
N GLU A 303 -0.44 39.38 9.49
CA GLU A 303 -1.01 38.53 8.45
C GLU A 303 -0.08 37.35 8.09
N ALA A 304 1.22 37.58 7.94
CA ALA A 304 2.19 36.50 7.69
C ALA A 304 2.22 35.47 8.84
N VAL A 305 2.25 35.94 10.09
CA VAL A 305 2.21 35.07 11.28
C VAL A 305 0.87 34.35 11.39
N ARG A 306 -0.26 35.03 11.11
CA ARG A 306 -1.60 34.43 11.10
C ARG A 306 -1.69 33.32 10.07
N ARG A 307 -1.23 33.54 8.84
CA ARG A 307 -1.20 32.52 7.79
C ARG A 307 -0.28 31.37 8.14
N HIS A 308 0.88 31.66 8.73
CA HIS A 308 1.79 30.62 9.23
C HIS A 308 1.07 29.73 10.26
N LEU A 309 0.40 30.32 11.25
CA LEU A 309 -0.40 29.56 12.23
C LEU A 309 -1.55 28.80 11.58
N GLN A 310 -2.24 29.37 10.59
CA GLN A 310 -3.31 28.67 9.86
C GLN A 310 -2.78 27.45 9.11
N VAL A 311 -1.63 27.55 8.45
CA VAL A 311 -1.01 26.39 7.79
C VAL A 311 -0.55 25.36 8.81
N LEU A 312 0.06 25.76 9.92
CA LEU A 312 0.41 24.83 11.00
C LEU A 312 -0.82 24.09 11.53
N LEU A 313 -1.97 24.77 11.66
CA LEU A 313 -3.23 24.17 12.08
C LEU A 313 -3.84 23.28 11.00
N ALA A 314 -3.80 23.69 9.73
CA ALA A 314 -4.31 22.90 8.60
C ALA A 314 -3.49 21.62 8.39
N VAL A 315 -2.16 21.72 8.42
CA VAL A 315 -1.26 20.57 8.35
C VAL A 315 -1.44 19.66 9.57
N ARG A 316 -1.63 20.23 10.77
CA ARG A 316 -1.95 19.44 11.97
C ARG A 316 -3.31 18.75 11.85
N ALA A 317 -4.31 19.38 11.24
CA ALA A 317 -5.61 18.77 10.99
C ALA A 317 -5.49 17.62 9.97
N ALA A 318 -4.76 17.83 8.87
CA ALA A 318 -4.48 16.81 7.87
C ALA A 318 -3.68 15.62 8.46
N GLY A 319 -2.66 15.91 9.28
CA GLY A 319 -1.88 14.87 9.97
C GLY A 319 -2.65 14.17 11.08
N GLY A 320 -3.52 14.89 11.80
CA GLY A 320 -4.35 14.36 12.88
C GLY A 320 -5.48 13.47 12.38
N ALA A 321 -6.07 13.78 11.22
CA ALA A 321 -7.04 12.89 10.57
C ALA A 321 -6.41 11.52 10.22
N ALA A 322 -5.13 11.50 9.85
CA ALA A 322 -4.39 10.27 9.60
C ALA A 322 -4.08 9.46 10.88
N GLU A 323 -3.95 10.10 12.04
CA GLU A 323 -3.63 9.43 13.32
C GLU A 323 -4.87 9.06 14.16
N VAL A 324 -5.94 9.86 14.16
CA VAL A 324 -7.15 9.64 14.98
C VAL A 324 -8.04 8.50 14.46
N GLY A 325 -7.81 8.04 13.22
CA GLY A 325 -8.41 6.79 12.71
C GLY A 325 -7.93 5.52 13.43
N VAL A 326 -6.95 5.61 14.34
CA VAL A 326 -6.39 4.46 15.08
C VAL A 326 -6.52 4.70 16.60
N GLY A 327 -7.73 4.50 17.13
CA GLY A 327 -7.90 4.19 18.56
C GLY A 327 -8.90 5.04 19.35
N SER A 328 -10.19 4.82 19.11
CA SER A 328 -11.31 5.01 20.05
C SER A 328 -12.54 4.44 19.31
N ASP A 329 -13.34 3.48 19.77
CA ASP A 329 -13.78 3.20 21.11
C ASP A 329 -14.46 1.82 21.17
N GLY A 330 -14.50 1.22 22.35
CA GLY A 330 -15.43 0.16 22.67
C GLY A 330 -16.62 0.75 23.42
N GLY A 331 -17.79 0.86 22.80
CA GLY A 331 -18.99 1.30 23.54
C GLY A 331 -20.20 1.57 22.68
N ARG A 332 -21.31 0.89 23.00
CA ARG A 332 -22.64 1.01 22.39
C ARG A 332 -23.17 2.44 22.37
N GLY A 333 -23.79 2.83 21.25
CA GLY A 333 -24.74 3.95 21.19
C GLY A 333 -25.38 4.01 19.81
N ALA A 334 -26.68 3.71 19.72
CA ALA A 334 -27.47 3.87 18.52
C ALA A 334 -27.87 5.35 18.34
N GLY A 335 -27.65 5.88 17.14
CA GLY A 335 -28.13 7.18 16.69
C GLY A 335 -27.80 7.39 15.20
N PRO A 336 -28.76 7.83 14.36
CA PRO A 336 -28.52 8.00 12.93
C PRO A 336 -28.06 9.45 12.66
N GLY A 337 -26.90 9.62 12.01
CA GLY A 337 -26.43 10.93 11.61
C GLY A 337 -25.28 10.85 10.61
N ALA A 338 -25.42 11.62 9.52
CA ALA A 338 -24.43 11.99 8.50
C ALA A 338 -23.83 10.83 7.68
N GLY A 339 -23.70 10.93 6.36
CA GLY A 339 -23.32 12.08 5.54
C GLY A 339 -22.04 11.65 4.83
N ALA A 340 -22.16 11.33 3.54
CA ALA A 340 -21.13 10.64 2.77
C ALA A 340 -20.03 11.62 2.32
N ASP A 341 -18.83 11.43 2.88
CA ASP A 341 -17.56 11.90 2.33
C ASP A 341 -17.13 10.94 1.23
N ASP A 342 -17.22 11.41 -0.02
CA ASP A 342 -16.79 10.70 -1.23
C ASP A 342 -15.33 11.00 -1.57
N ASP A 343 -14.52 11.36 -0.55
CA ASP A 343 -13.33 12.12 -0.81
C ASP A 343 -12.04 11.30 -0.63
N ASP A 344 -11.85 10.37 0.31
CA ASP A 344 -10.52 9.96 0.87
C ASP A 344 -9.28 9.68 -0.04
N THR A 345 -9.42 9.52 -1.36
CA THR A 345 -8.27 9.58 -2.30
C THR A 345 -8.19 10.85 -3.09
N SER A 346 -9.33 11.38 -3.53
CA SER A 346 -9.39 12.79 -3.83
C SER A 346 -9.19 13.60 -2.56
N ASP A 347 -9.17 13.07 -1.33
CA ASP A 347 -8.90 13.74 -0.04
C ASP A 347 -7.51 13.42 0.48
N ALA A 348 -6.91 12.28 0.12
CA ALA A 348 -5.45 12.14 0.26
C ALA A 348 -4.73 12.95 -0.82
N THR A 349 -5.25 12.99 -2.06
CA THR A 349 -4.70 13.85 -3.11
C THR A 349 -5.24 15.28 -3.07
N ARG A 350 -6.46 15.58 -2.57
CA ARG A 350 -6.87 16.96 -2.18
C ARG A 350 -6.22 17.32 -0.89
N GLY A 351 -6.01 16.41 0.04
CA GLY A 351 -5.29 16.69 1.28
C GLY A 351 -3.86 17.04 0.95
N ASP A 352 -3.19 16.23 0.13
CA ASP A 352 -1.86 16.56 -0.41
C ASP A 352 -1.92 17.85 -1.25
N ALA A 353 -2.89 18.02 -2.16
CA ALA A 353 -2.97 19.21 -3.02
C ALA A 353 -3.38 20.49 -2.27
N ALA A 354 -4.17 20.39 -1.21
CA ALA A 354 -4.60 21.48 -0.34
C ALA A 354 -3.48 21.81 0.64
N ALA A 355 -2.74 20.82 1.15
CA ALA A 355 -1.52 21.06 1.90
C ALA A 355 -0.45 21.71 1.02
N ASP A 356 -0.30 21.26 -0.22
CA ASP A 356 0.57 21.84 -1.23
C ASP A 356 0.17 23.28 -1.57
N GLY A 357 -1.14 23.51 -1.77
CA GLY A 357 -1.71 24.85 -2.00
C GLY A 357 -1.49 25.77 -0.81
N ALA A 358 -1.78 25.30 0.41
CA ALA A 358 -1.57 26.04 1.64
C ALA A 358 -0.08 26.38 1.85
N LEU A 359 0.83 25.46 1.55
CA LEU A 359 2.27 25.72 1.62
C LEU A 359 2.72 26.76 0.59
N ALA A 360 2.18 26.71 -0.64
CA ALA A 360 2.46 27.71 -1.66
C ALA A 360 1.95 29.10 -1.23
N GLU A 361 0.71 29.21 -0.75
CA GLU A 361 0.11 30.45 -0.22
C GLU A 361 0.90 31.02 0.97
N LEU A 362 1.40 30.15 1.85
CA LEU A 362 2.26 30.55 2.96
C LEU A 362 3.59 31.11 2.48
N VAL A 363 4.19 30.48 1.48
CA VAL A 363 5.44 30.93 0.87
C VAL A 363 5.26 32.28 0.19
N GLU A 364 4.14 32.51 -0.50
CA GLU A 364 3.79 33.81 -1.09
C GLU A 364 3.57 34.89 -0.02
N ALA A 365 2.93 34.53 1.11
CA ALA A 365 2.71 35.45 2.21
C ALA A 365 4.03 35.90 2.87
N TRP A 366 4.95 34.95 3.12
CA TRP A 366 6.28 35.27 3.65
C TRP A 366 7.12 36.07 2.66
N ASP A 367 7.06 35.73 1.37
CA ASP A 367 7.78 36.48 0.35
C ASP A 367 7.29 37.93 0.27
N SER A 368 5.97 38.14 0.31
CA SER A 368 5.35 39.47 0.33
C SER A 368 5.75 40.27 1.57
N ALA A 369 5.75 39.62 2.75
CA ALA A 369 6.14 40.26 4.01
C ALA A 369 7.62 40.65 4.02
N LEU A 370 8.52 39.77 3.57
CA LEU A 370 9.96 40.01 3.55
C LEU A 370 10.38 41.00 2.44
N ALA A 371 9.62 41.07 1.34
CA ALA A 371 9.86 42.04 0.26
C ALA A 371 9.39 43.47 0.61
N SER A 372 8.49 43.62 1.58
CA SER A 372 7.86 44.89 1.96
C SER A 372 8.88 45.98 2.32
N ALA A 373 8.77 47.13 1.64
CA ALA A 373 9.57 48.31 1.96
C ALA A 373 9.35 48.79 3.40
N ALA A 374 8.12 48.67 3.91
CA ALA A 374 7.78 49.09 5.27
C ALA A 374 8.53 48.27 6.33
N VAL A 375 8.74 46.96 6.09
CA VAL A 375 9.51 46.08 6.98
C VAL A 375 10.99 46.46 6.95
N LYS A 376 11.54 46.75 5.76
CA LYS A 376 12.92 47.21 5.60
C LYS A 376 13.16 48.54 6.31
N ASP A 377 12.30 49.53 6.09
CA ASP A 377 12.38 50.84 6.76
C ASP A 377 12.28 50.71 8.29
N TRP A 378 11.45 49.77 8.78
CA TRP A 378 11.34 49.50 10.21
C TRP A 378 12.62 48.88 10.77
N LEU A 379 13.20 47.89 10.08
CA LEU A 379 14.48 47.29 10.48
C LEU A 379 15.61 48.31 10.45
N ASP A 380 15.66 49.19 9.45
CA ASP A 380 16.65 50.26 9.35
C ASP A 380 16.52 51.27 10.51
N ARG A 381 15.30 51.73 10.79
CA ARG A 381 15.05 52.60 11.96
C ARG A 381 15.44 51.91 13.26
N ARG A 382 15.16 50.62 13.39
CA ARG A 382 15.50 49.85 14.59
C ARG A 382 17.02 49.68 14.73
N ALA A 383 17.72 49.40 13.64
CA ALA A 383 19.17 49.31 13.61
C ALA A 383 19.83 50.64 13.99
N GLN A 384 19.34 51.76 13.45
CA GLN A 384 19.80 53.12 13.80
C GLN A 384 19.56 53.44 15.27
N ALA A 385 18.36 53.12 15.80
CA ALA A 385 18.03 53.34 17.20
C ALA A 385 18.91 52.53 18.17
N LEU A 386 19.43 51.38 17.73
CA LEU A 386 20.36 50.54 18.48
C LEU A 386 21.84 50.91 18.22
N ALA A 387 22.11 51.96 17.45
CA ALA A 387 23.45 52.33 16.98
C ALA A 387 24.21 51.16 16.32
N ALA A 388 23.48 50.26 15.66
CA ALA A 388 24.05 49.10 14.98
C ALA A 388 24.85 49.54 13.73
N PRO A 389 25.88 48.77 13.34
CA PRO A 389 26.68 49.08 12.15
C PRO A 389 25.83 49.09 10.86
N GLY A 390 26.30 49.82 9.85
CA GLY A 390 25.68 49.84 8.54
C GLY A 390 25.51 48.43 7.96
N GLY A 391 24.32 48.13 7.45
CA GLY A 391 23.98 46.79 6.93
C GLY A 391 23.39 45.82 7.95
N ALA A 392 23.33 46.18 9.24
CA ALA A 392 22.74 45.33 10.27
C ALA A 392 21.27 44.96 9.98
N ALA A 393 20.48 45.87 9.42
CA ALA A 393 19.09 45.61 9.03
C ALA A 393 18.98 44.54 7.93
N SER A 394 19.81 44.62 6.89
CA SER A 394 19.87 43.63 5.80
C SER A 394 20.33 42.26 6.31
N HIS A 395 21.30 42.23 7.23
CA HIS A 395 21.76 41.00 7.87
C HIS A 395 20.64 40.36 8.71
N ALA A 396 19.97 41.14 9.56
CA ALA A 396 18.86 40.66 10.38
C ALA A 396 17.70 40.13 9.51
N LEU A 397 17.40 40.77 8.37
CA LEU A 397 16.40 40.29 7.43
C LEU A 397 16.81 38.94 6.80
N ALA A 398 18.08 38.78 6.45
CA ALA A 398 18.61 37.52 5.91
C ALA A 398 18.57 36.39 6.95
N GLU A 399 18.98 36.67 8.19
CA GLU A 399 18.90 35.70 9.30
C GLU A 399 17.46 35.27 9.59
N LEU A 400 16.53 36.23 9.60
CA LEU A 400 15.11 35.93 9.77
C LEU A 400 14.60 35.06 8.62
N GLN A 401 14.90 35.41 7.37
CA GLN A 401 14.54 34.60 6.22
C GLN A 401 15.07 33.17 6.38
N ASP A 402 16.33 33.01 6.78
CA ASP A 402 16.95 31.70 6.98
C ASP A 402 16.29 30.91 8.12
N ALA A 403 15.88 31.57 9.20
CA ALA A 403 15.17 30.96 10.32
C ALA A 403 13.78 30.46 9.92
N VAL A 404 12.99 31.30 9.23
CA VAL A 404 11.66 30.91 8.75
C VAL A 404 11.76 29.75 7.74
N VAL A 405 12.72 29.80 6.82
CA VAL A 405 12.94 28.69 5.88
C VAL A 405 13.31 27.41 6.64
N ALA A 406 14.15 27.48 7.67
CA ALA A 406 14.54 26.31 8.46
C ALA A 406 13.35 25.70 9.23
N GLU A 407 12.49 26.54 9.81
CA GLU A 407 11.27 26.14 10.50
C GLU A 407 10.25 25.51 9.55
N LEU A 408 9.99 26.14 8.39
CA LEU A 408 9.10 25.57 7.38
C LEU A 408 9.61 24.24 6.84
N ARG A 409 10.92 24.11 6.62
CA ARG A 409 11.53 22.85 6.22
C ARG A 409 11.27 21.75 7.26
N ASP A 410 11.57 22.04 8.52
CA ASP A 410 11.33 21.10 9.63
C ASP A 410 9.86 20.70 9.73
N HIS A 411 8.94 21.64 9.51
CA HIS A 411 7.51 21.36 9.45
C HIS A 411 7.13 20.44 8.27
N VAL A 412 7.59 20.77 7.06
CA VAL A 412 7.35 19.96 5.84
C VAL A 412 7.90 18.55 6.00
N ASP A 413 9.09 18.39 6.58
CA ASP A 413 9.72 17.08 6.78
C ASP A 413 9.03 16.27 7.87
N ARG A 414 8.65 16.91 9.00
CA ARG A 414 7.89 16.27 10.09
C ARG A 414 6.56 15.71 9.59
N HIS A 415 5.87 16.43 8.72
CA HIS A 415 4.58 16.03 8.17
C HIS A 415 4.68 15.30 6.82
N ARG A 416 5.90 15.09 6.31
CA ARG A 416 6.18 14.40 5.03
C ARG A 416 5.39 14.96 3.84
N LEU A 417 5.16 16.26 3.82
CA LEU A 417 4.41 16.91 2.75
C LEU A 417 5.14 16.75 1.42
N ALA A 418 4.40 16.69 0.32
CA ALA A 418 5.04 16.83 -0.99
C ALA A 418 5.71 18.21 -1.06
N VAL A 419 6.75 18.35 -1.90
CA VAL A 419 7.31 19.68 -2.15
C VAL A 419 6.54 20.17 -3.36
N PRO A 420 5.55 21.06 -3.21
CA PRO A 420 4.86 21.63 -4.34
C PRO A 420 5.84 22.40 -5.21
N ARG A 421 5.41 22.74 -6.43
CA ARG A 421 6.08 23.77 -7.21
C ARG A 421 5.93 25.10 -6.48
N LEU A 422 6.90 25.40 -5.62
CA LEU A 422 6.94 26.64 -4.88
C LEU A 422 7.08 27.83 -5.83
N PRO A 423 6.52 29.00 -5.45
CA PRO A 423 6.74 30.25 -6.18
C PRO A 423 8.21 30.46 -6.50
N SER A 424 8.50 31.01 -7.68
CA SER A 424 9.86 31.32 -8.16
C SER A 424 10.50 32.51 -7.43
N SER A 425 9.95 32.93 -6.29
CA SER A 425 10.52 33.98 -5.46
C SER A 425 11.83 33.54 -4.78
N ARG A 426 12.61 34.51 -4.28
CA ARG A 426 13.87 34.21 -3.58
C ARG A 426 13.62 33.31 -2.36
N PHE A 427 12.55 33.58 -1.61
CA PHE A 427 12.16 32.76 -0.45
C PHE A 427 11.74 31.35 -0.87
N GLY A 428 10.86 31.23 -1.87
CA GLY A 428 10.39 29.95 -2.39
C GLY A 428 11.53 29.09 -2.97
N GLN A 429 12.45 29.71 -3.71
CA GLN A 429 13.64 29.03 -4.23
C GLN A 429 14.58 28.56 -3.10
N ALA A 430 14.78 29.37 -2.06
CA ALA A 430 15.60 28.99 -0.92
C ALA A 430 15.01 27.79 -0.15
N LEU A 431 13.70 27.81 0.11
CA LEU A 431 12.99 26.70 0.74
C LEU A 431 13.02 25.44 -0.13
N ALA A 432 12.72 25.57 -1.43
CA ALA A 432 12.80 24.46 -2.39
C ALA A 432 14.22 23.87 -2.46
N ALA A 433 15.25 24.71 -2.48
CA ALA A 433 16.64 24.26 -2.49
C ALA A 433 16.97 23.48 -1.21
N ARG A 434 16.62 23.98 -0.02
CA ARG A 434 16.91 23.30 1.24
C ARG A 434 16.14 21.99 1.41
N LEU A 435 14.87 21.95 1.00
CA LEU A 435 14.07 20.71 1.01
C LEU A 435 14.66 19.66 0.05
N ARG A 436 15.07 20.06 -1.15
CA ARG A 436 15.71 19.16 -2.11
C ARG A 436 17.05 18.63 -1.59
N HIS A 437 17.92 19.49 -1.06
CA HIS A 437 19.20 19.07 -0.50
C HIS A 437 18.99 18.13 0.68
N GLY A 438 18.17 18.50 1.68
CA GLY A 438 17.94 17.65 2.85
C GLY A 438 17.39 16.27 2.51
N ARG A 439 16.48 16.16 1.53
CA ARG A 439 15.95 14.87 1.06
C ARG A 439 16.97 14.06 0.27
N LEU A 440 17.78 14.73 -0.55
CA LEU A 440 18.87 14.08 -1.27
C LEU A 440 19.92 13.54 -0.29
N ASP A 441 20.34 14.35 0.68
CA ASP A 441 21.28 13.95 1.75
C ASP A 441 20.75 12.75 2.54
N ALA A 442 19.46 12.78 2.92
CA ALA A 442 18.83 11.67 3.62
C ALA A 442 18.78 10.38 2.78
N LEU A 443 18.53 10.52 1.47
CA LEU A 443 18.52 9.40 0.53
C LEU A 443 19.94 8.84 0.31
N GLU A 444 20.93 9.71 0.12
CA GLU A 444 22.34 9.32 0.01
C GLU A 444 22.80 8.60 1.27
N LEU A 445 22.49 9.13 2.46
CA LEU A 445 22.79 8.46 3.72
C LEU A 445 22.09 7.10 3.85
N ALA A 446 20.87 6.96 3.33
CA ALA A 446 20.17 5.67 3.30
C ALA A 446 20.86 4.65 2.38
N PHE A 447 21.26 5.07 1.17
CA PHE A 447 22.00 4.22 0.23
C PHE A 447 23.40 3.88 0.73
N THR A 448 24.13 4.83 1.32
CA THR A 448 25.45 4.61 1.91
C THR A 448 25.37 3.60 3.05
N ARG A 449 24.44 3.79 4.00
CA ARG A 449 24.25 2.82 5.10
C ARG A 449 23.93 1.43 4.59
N TRP A 450 23.03 1.32 3.60
CA TRP A 450 22.65 0.04 3.02
C TRP A 450 23.82 -0.61 2.28
N SER A 451 24.52 0.14 1.43
CA SER A 451 25.68 -0.33 0.66
C SER A 451 26.84 -0.72 1.56
N ASP A 452 27.20 0.11 2.54
CA ASP A 452 28.26 -0.17 3.52
C ASP A 452 27.94 -1.44 4.29
N ARG A 453 26.70 -1.61 4.76
CA ARG A 453 26.31 -2.83 5.47
C ARG A 453 26.52 -4.07 4.60
N VAL A 454 26.11 -4.03 3.34
CA VAL A 454 26.30 -5.13 2.40
C VAL A 454 27.79 -5.37 2.14
N ALA A 455 28.57 -4.32 1.91
CA ALA A 455 30.01 -4.38 1.65
C ALA A 455 30.78 -5.05 2.80
N HIS A 456 30.42 -4.72 4.05
CA HIS A 456 31.02 -5.29 5.25
C HIS A 456 30.47 -6.68 5.61
N GLY A 457 29.58 -7.25 4.79
CA GLY A 457 29.04 -8.59 4.99
C GLY A 457 28.16 -8.71 6.24
N ALA A 458 27.62 -7.61 6.76
CA ALA A 458 26.70 -7.63 7.88
C ALA A 458 25.36 -8.26 7.45
N LYS A 459 25.19 -9.53 7.80
CA LYS A 459 24.07 -10.37 7.37
C LYS A 459 22.80 -10.01 8.13
N LEU A 460 21.81 -9.51 7.40
CA LEU A 460 20.42 -9.46 7.87
C LEU A 460 19.68 -10.73 7.47
N SER A 461 18.59 -11.04 8.18
CA SER A 461 17.63 -12.01 7.68
C SER A 461 17.12 -11.55 6.30
N ALA A 462 16.77 -12.47 5.41
CA ALA A 462 16.36 -12.09 4.06
C ALA A 462 15.11 -11.18 4.04
N ILE A 463 14.21 -11.34 5.02
CA ILE A 463 13.05 -10.47 5.16
C ILE A 463 13.40 -9.07 5.67
N ASP A 464 14.39 -8.95 6.56
CA ASP A 464 14.83 -7.63 7.04
C ASP A 464 15.64 -6.90 5.95
N GLU A 465 16.41 -7.64 5.15
CA GLU A 465 17.05 -7.13 3.94
C GLU A 465 16.00 -6.56 2.96
N TRP A 466 14.91 -7.30 2.72
CA TRP A 466 13.82 -6.82 1.86
C TRP A 466 13.13 -5.59 2.44
N ARG A 467 12.88 -5.54 3.75
CA ARG A 467 12.30 -4.37 4.43
C ARG A 467 13.19 -3.13 4.31
N GLU A 468 14.50 -3.29 4.48
CA GLU A 468 15.46 -2.20 4.32
C GLU A 468 15.45 -1.68 2.87
N PHE A 469 15.48 -2.58 1.88
CA PHE A 469 15.33 -2.19 0.48
C PHE A 469 14.00 -1.44 0.22
N LEU A 470 12.88 -1.92 0.74
CA LEU A 470 11.58 -1.25 0.59
C LEU A 470 11.56 0.14 1.26
N ALA A 471 12.29 0.32 2.35
CA ALA A 471 12.43 1.62 3.01
C ALA A 471 13.26 2.59 2.15
N VAL A 472 14.40 2.15 1.62
CA VAL A 472 15.26 2.93 0.70
C VAL A 472 14.49 3.30 -0.57
N ARG A 473 13.79 2.33 -1.18
CA ARG A 473 12.96 2.56 -2.37
C ARG A 473 11.80 3.51 -2.08
N LYS A 474 11.21 3.46 -0.89
CA LYS A 474 10.20 4.45 -0.49
C LYS A 474 10.81 5.85 -0.44
N ALA A 475 11.96 6.03 0.21
CA ALA A 475 12.67 7.31 0.26
C ALA A 475 13.01 7.83 -1.16
N TYR A 476 13.48 6.95 -2.05
CA TYR A 476 13.73 7.29 -3.46
C TYR A 476 12.45 7.78 -4.15
N ARG A 477 11.33 7.07 -4.03
CA ARG A 477 10.04 7.48 -4.63
C ARG A 477 9.53 8.79 -4.04
N ASP A 478 9.68 9.01 -2.74
CA ASP A 478 9.27 10.25 -2.09
C ASP A 478 10.10 11.44 -2.63
N LEU A 479 11.41 11.25 -2.84
CA LEU A 479 12.28 12.23 -3.51
C LEU A 479 11.80 12.51 -4.94
N VAL A 480 11.61 11.48 -5.75
CA VAL A 480 11.17 11.60 -7.16
C VAL A 480 9.79 12.27 -7.26
N ARG A 481 8.85 11.93 -6.37
CA ARG A 481 7.53 12.59 -6.31
C ARG A 481 7.67 14.09 -6.07
N SER A 482 8.60 14.49 -5.22
CA SER A 482 8.81 15.90 -4.86
C SER A 482 9.63 16.71 -5.87
N GLY A 483 10.56 16.07 -6.58
CA GLY A 483 11.44 16.76 -7.53
C GLY A 483 11.19 16.48 -9.00
N GLY A 484 10.24 15.60 -9.30
CA GLY A 484 9.98 15.12 -10.65
C GLY A 484 11.20 14.42 -11.26
N GLN A 485 11.31 14.56 -12.59
CA GLN A 485 12.28 13.84 -13.40
C GLN A 485 13.74 14.29 -13.15
N ASP A 486 13.96 15.54 -12.77
CA ASP A 486 15.32 16.07 -12.56
C ASP A 486 15.97 15.46 -11.32
N LEU A 487 15.25 15.39 -10.19
CA LEU A 487 15.75 14.69 -9.01
C LEU A 487 15.86 13.19 -9.24
N ARG A 488 14.98 12.59 -10.06
CA ARG A 488 15.10 11.18 -10.45
C ARG A 488 16.44 10.91 -11.15
N ARG A 489 16.80 11.74 -12.13
CA ARG A 489 18.08 11.66 -12.86
C ARG A 489 19.28 11.91 -11.95
N LEU A 490 19.18 12.88 -11.03
CA LEU A 490 20.26 13.19 -10.09
C LEU A 490 20.52 12.04 -9.10
N ALA A 491 19.46 11.45 -8.55
CA ALA A 491 19.56 10.38 -7.56
C ALA A 491 19.88 9.00 -8.17
N PHE A 492 19.55 8.79 -9.44
CA PHE A 492 19.63 7.48 -10.09
C PHE A 492 21.04 6.86 -10.06
N PRO A 493 22.15 7.54 -10.37
CA PRO A 493 23.48 6.92 -10.35
C PRO A 493 23.82 6.30 -8.99
N ARG A 494 23.55 7.02 -7.89
CA ARG A 494 23.78 6.51 -6.52
C ARG A 494 22.87 5.35 -6.18
N ALA A 495 21.59 5.44 -6.55
CA ALA A 495 20.63 4.38 -6.36
C ALA A 495 21.02 3.10 -7.14
N PHE A 496 21.48 3.26 -8.37
CA PHE A 496 21.93 2.19 -9.25
C PHE A 496 23.16 1.49 -8.67
N ASP A 497 24.20 2.23 -8.28
CA ASP A 497 25.42 1.64 -7.71
C ASP A 497 25.13 0.84 -6.45
N ALA A 498 24.43 1.44 -5.48
CA ALA A 498 24.13 0.80 -4.20
C ALA A 498 23.25 -0.45 -4.37
N ALA A 499 22.19 -0.37 -5.20
CA ALA A 499 21.31 -1.50 -5.43
C ALA A 499 21.96 -2.61 -6.25
N ASN A 500 22.88 -2.28 -7.17
CA ASN A 500 23.60 -3.28 -7.96
C ASN A 500 24.58 -4.04 -7.07
N GLN A 501 25.31 -3.33 -6.20
CA GLN A 501 26.19 -3.95 -5.20
C GLN A 501 25.41 -4.87 -4.26
N ALA A 502 24.25 -4.43 -3.77
CA ALA A 502 23.36 -5.24 -2.94
C ALA A 502 22.87 -6.49 -3.66
N ALA A 503 22.35 -6.34 -4.88
CA ALA A 503 21.87 -7.46 -5.68
C ALA A 503 22.98 -8.49 -5.99
N VAL A 504 24.19 -8.03 -6.32
CA VAL A 504 25.35 -8.90 -6.58
C VAL A 504 25.75 -9.68 -5.33
N ALA A 505 25.79 -9.04 -4.16
CA ALA A 505 26.09 -9.73 -2.90
C ALA A 505 25.01 -10.76 -2.55
N LEU A 506 23.74 -10.41 -2.70
CA LEU A 506 22.61 -11.32 -2.48
C LEU A 506 22.65 -12.51 -3.42
N TRP A 507 22.98 -12.29 -4.69
CA TRP A 507 23.08 -13.34 -5.70
C TRP A 507 24.28 -14.26 -5.45
N ASN A 508 25.50 -13.71 -5.41
CA ASN A 508 26.73 -14.50 -5.42
C ASN A 508 27.10 -15.07 -4.05
N GLN A 509 26.84 -14.34 -2.96
CA GLN A 509 27.32 -14.72 -1.63
C GLN A 509 26.24 -15.39 -0.78
N ARG A 510 24.97 -15.04 -1.00
CA ARG A 510 23.84 -15.51 -0.18
C ARG A 510 22.87 -16.43 -0.91
N SER A 511 22.99 -16.56 -2.24
CA SER A 511 22.07 -17.33 -3.08
C SER A 511 20.60 -16.90 -2.95
N GLU A 512 20.35 -15.63 -2.60
CA GLU A 512 19.01 -15.04 -2.49
C GLU A 512 18.55 -14.53 -3.86
N HIS A 513 18.48 -15.42 -4.85
CA HIS A 513 18.26 -15.06 -6.26
C HIS A 513 16.94 -14.33 -6.50
N VAL A 514 15.87 -14.71 -5.80
CA VAL A 514 14.55 -14.08 -5.92
C VAL A 514 14.59 -12.61 -5.47
N LEU A 515 15.26 -12.34 -4.36
CA LEU A 515 15.41 -11.00 -3.80
C LEU A 515 16.31 -10.13 -4.68
N ALA A 516 17.46 -10.67 -5.09
CA ALA A 516 18.38 -9.99 -6.00
C ALA A 516 17.70 -9.65 -7.34
N HIS A 517 16.91 -10.57 -7.91
CA HIS A 517 16.16 -10.34 -9.14
C HIS A 517 15.10 -9.24 -9.01
N ALA A 518 14.40 -9.17 -7.88
CA ALA A 518 13.42 -8.10 -7.62
C ALA A 518 14.09 -6.72 -7.58
N ILE A 519 15.26 -6.62 -6.93
CA ILE A 519 16.05 -5.38 -6.88
C ILE A 519 16.53 -5.00 -8.29
N LEU A 520 17.09 -5.95 -9.05
CA LEU A 520 17.55 -5.73 -10.43
C LEU A 520 16.40 -5.30 -11.37
N SER A 521 15.22 -5.89 -11.19
CA SER A 521 14.03 -5.52 -11.97
C SER A 521 13.61 -4.09 -11.71
N TRP A 522 13.59 -3.66 -10.44
CA TRP A 522 13.34 -2.26 -10.08
C TRP A 522 14.39 -1.33 -10.69
N GLN A 523 15.68 -1.68 -10.63
CA GLN A 523 16.75 -0.87 -11.23
C GLN A 523 16.57 -0.69 -12.75
N LEU A 524 16.17 -1.76 -13.46
CA LEU A 524 15.91 -1.70 -14.89
C LEU A 524 14.72 -0.79 -15.22
N GLU A 525 13.66 -0.82 -14.42
CA GLU A 525 12.54 0.11 -14.56
C GLU A 525 12.97 1.57 -14.35
N GLU A 526 13.78 1.84 -13.32
CA GLU A 526 14.33 3.18 -13.07
C GLU A 526 15.26 3.64 -14.20
N ALA A 527 16.16 2.77 -14.69
CA ALA A 527 17.07 3.05 -15.79
C ALA A 527 16.31 3.46 -17.07
N ARG A 528 15.25 2.72 -17.39
CA ARG A 528 14.35 3.05 -18.51
C ARG A 528 13.68 4.39 -18.33
N ALA A 529 13.23 4.69 -17.11
CA ALA A 529 12.52 5.91 -16.85
C ALA A 529 13.43 7.14 -16.87
N VAL A 530 14.71 7.04 -16.48
CA VAL A 530 15.68 8.14 -16.63
C VAL A 530 16.25 8.26 -18.04
N GLY A 531 16.24 7.17 -18.81
CA GLY A 531 16.79 7.09 -20.16
C GLY A 531 18.29 6.78 -20.21
N ASP A 532 18.82 6.08 -19.22
CA ASP A 532 20.25 5.71 -19.16
C ASP A 532 20.50 4.42 -19.96
N VAL A 533 21.04 4.57 -21.17
CA VAL A 533 21.24 3.47 -22.13
C VAL A 533 22.16 2.38 -21.56
N ALA A 534 23.25 2.75 -20.89
CA ALA A 534 24.21 1.79 -20.36
C ALA A 534 23.60 0.97 -19.20
N ALA A 535 22.90 1.64 -18.29
CA ALA A 535 22.20 0.97 -17.20
C ALA A 535 21.04 0.09 -17.70
N ILE A 536 20.33 0.50 -18.77
CA ILE A 536 19.28 -0.31 -19.41
C ILE A 536 19.89 -1.60 -19.98
N GLU A 537 21.00 -1.52 -20.72
CA GLU A 537 21.65 -2.70 -21.29
C GLU A 537 22.14 -3.68 -20.22
N LEU A 538 22.79 -3.18 -19.17
CA LEU A 538 23.27 -4.00 -18.07
C LEU A 538 22.11 -4.61 -17.29
N GLY A 539 21.09 -3.80 -16.95
CA GLY A 539 19.90 -4.25 -16.24
C GLY A 539 19.11 -5.30 -17.02
N ALA A 540 19.00 -5.17 -18.34
CA ALA A 540 18.35 -6.15 -19.20
C ALA A 540 19.09 -7.50 -19.19
N LYS A 541 20.43 -7.48 -19.27
CA LYS A 541 21.26 -8.69 -19.16
C LYS A 541 21.10 -9.37 -17.81
N ASN A 542 21.11 -8.60 -16.72
CA ASN A 542 20.96 -9.12 -15.36
C ASN A 542 19.55 -9.68 -15.10
N CYS A 543 18.50 -9.02 -15.62
CA CYS A 543 17.12 -9.49 -15.46
C CYS A 543 16.81 -10.75 -16.30
N ALA A 544 17.57 -11.00 -17.36
CA ALA A 544 17.48 -12.21 -18.19
C ALA A 544 18.15 -13.45 -17.56
N LEU A 545 18.84 -13.29 -16.42
CA LEU A 545 19.40 -14.41 -15.69
C LEU A 545 18.30 -15.36 -15.21
N LYS A 546 18.57 -16.66 -15.32
CA LYS A 546 17.67 -17.71 -14.82
C LYS A 546 17.61 -17.65 -13.30
N VAL A 547 16.43 -17.33 -12.76
CA VAL A 547 16.20 -17.30 -11.31
C VAL A 547 15.79 -18.69 -10.86
N GLN A 548 16.59 -19.31 -10.00
CA GLN A 548 16.18 -20.53 -9.33
C GLN A 548 15.17 -20.18 -8.23
N THR A 549 13.93 -20.66 -8.39
CA THR A 549 12.86 -20.55 -7.39
C THR A 549 12.48 -21.95 -6.89
N ARG A 550 11.69 -22.06 -5.82
CA ARG A 550 11.21 -23.37 -5.35
C ARG A 550 10.20 -23.99 -6.31
N THR A 551 9.51 -23.15 -7.08
CA THR A 551 8.60 -23.58 -8.15
C THR A 551 9.30 -24.00 -9.44
N GLY A 552 10.64 -23.89 -9.49
CA GLY A 552 11.46 -24.21 -10.67
C GLY A 552 12.27 -23.01 -11.15
N VAL A 553 12.85 -23.13 -12.34
CA VAL A 553 13.65 -22.05 -12.95
C VAL A 553 12.71 -21.11 -13.69
N VAL A 554 12.71 -19.84 -13.30
CA VAL A 554 11.97 -18.77 -13.99
C VAL A 554 12.97 -17.97 -14.83
N ALA A 555 12.72 -17.88 -16.13
CA ALA A 555 13.35 -16.92 -17.03
C ALA A 555 12.28 -15.90 -17.42
N ARG A 556 12.59 -14.60 -17.29
CA ARG A 556 11.72 -13.52 -17.76
C ARG A 556 12.16 -13.03 -19.13
#